data_AF-A0A060CCF2-F1
#
_entry.id   AF-A0A060CCF2-F1
#
_cell.length_a   1.000
_cell.length_b   1.000
_cell.length_c   1.000
_cell.angle_alpha   90.00
_cell.angle_beta   90.00
_cell.angle_gamma   90.00
#
_symmetry.space_group_name_H-M   'P 1'
#
loop_
_entity.id
_entity.type
_entity.pdbx_description
1 polymer ?
#
loop_
_entity_poly.entity_id
_entity_poly.type
_entity_poly.pdbx_seq_one_letter_code
_entity_poly.pdbx_strand_id
1 'polypeptide(L)'
;MRETESGWQGQASQAPEIPAERLEILLTRTPGKSATLHFGNDDLVLTWSDGELCLARRSLENGEWQYRYWNAPATGLQILCDHSSVEIFINQGEGVMSSR
;
A
#
# COMPACT_ATOMS: atom_id res chain seq x y z
N MET A 1 -22.69 -14.57 -8.43
CA MET A 1 -21.56 -15.07 -9.25
C MET A 1 -20.32 -14.92 -8.41
N ARG A 2 -19.47 -15.94 -8.29
CA ARG A 2 -18.13 -15.74 -7.70
C ARG A 2 -17.34 -14.89 -8.69
N GLU A 3 -16.90 -13.72 -8.27
CA GLU A 3 -15.91 -12.96 -9.03
C GLU A 3 -14.71 -13.86 -9.27
N THR A 4 -14.14 -13.80 -10.47
CA THR A 4 -13.00 -14.60 -10.86
C THR A 4 -11.80 -14.11 -10.05
N GLU A 5 -11.48 -14.79 -8.95
CA GLU A 5 -10.29 -14.49 -8.14
C GLU A 5 -9.04 -14.92 -8.90
N SER A 6 -8.29 -13.95 -9.42
CA SER A 6 -6.93 -14.14 -9.93
C SER A 6 -5.93 -13.72 -8.86
N GLY A 7 -4.97 -14.58 -8.55
CA GLY A 7 -3.93 -14.31 -7.55
C GLY A 7 -2.54 -14.44 -8.15
N TRP A 8 -1.60 -13.72 -7.57
CA TRP A 8 -0.18 -13.84 -7.87
C TRP A 8 0.65 -13.80 -6.58
N GLN A 9 1.75 -14.56 -6.54
CA GLN A 9 2.66 -14.60 -5.41
C GLN A 9 4.11 -14.62 -5.91
N GLY A 10 4.95 -13.78 -5.31
CA GLY A 10 6.37 -13.70 -5.63
C GLY A 10 6.99 -12.38 -5.17
N GLN A 11 8.16 -12.04 -5.71
CA GLN A 11 8.79 -10.74 -5.46
C GLN A 11 7.99 -9.62 -6.13
N ALA A 12 7.42 -8.68 -5.37
CA ALA A 12 6.44 -7.70 -5.88
C ALA A 12 6.83 -6.99 -7.20
N SER A 13 8.12 -6.72 -7.42
CA SER A 13 8.65 -6.12 -8.66
C SER A 13 8.54 -7.01 -9.91
N GLN A 14 8.17 -8.28 -9.75
CA GLN A 14 7.97 -9.28 -10.81
C GLN A 14 6.48 -9.60 -11.01
N ALA A 15 5.58 -8.95 -10.27
CA ALA A 15 4.15 -9.13 -10.47
C ALA A 15 3.78 -8.69 -11.89
N PRO A 16 3.02 -9.50 -12.65
CA PRO A 16 2.45 -9.03 -13.92
C PRO A 16 1.42 -7.95 -13.65
N GLU A 17 1.00 -7.26 -14.70
CA GLU A 17 -0.20 -6.42 -14.63
C GLU A 17 -1.43 -7.32 -14.40
N ILE A 18 -2.16 -7.07 -13.32
CA ILE A 18 -3.36 -7.83 -12.95
C ILE A 18 -4.55 -6.88 -13.01
N PRO A 19 -5.47 -7.05 -13.97
CA PRO A 19 -6.67 -6.23 -14.04
C PRO A 19 -7.59 -6.60 -12.86
N ALA A 20 -7.83 -5.65 -11.96
CA ALA A 20 -8.67 -5.85 -10.79
C ALA A 20 -9.46 -4.57 -10.47
N GLU A 21 -10.75 -4.71 -10.18
CA GLU A 21 -11.59 -3.62 -9.66
C GLU A 21 -11.40 -3.43 -8.15
N ARG A 22 -11.06 -4.53 -7.45
CA ARG A 22 -10.71 -4.58 -6.04
C ARG A 22 -9.53 -5.49 -5.86
N LEU A 23 -8.60 -5.11 -4.99
CA LEU A 23 -7.36 -5.84 -4.78
C LEU A 23 -7.06 -5.94 -3.29
N GLU A 24 -6.65 -7.13 -2.86
CA GLU A 24 -5.99 -7.34 -1.58
C GLU A 24 -4.53 -7.71 -1.85
N ILE A 25 -3.62 -7.02 -1.18
CA ILE A 25 -2.18 -7.25 -1.29
C ILE A 25 -1.63 -7.57 0.09
N LEU A 26 -0.97 -8.72 0.20
CA LEU A 26 -0.20 -9.10 1.38
C LEU A 26 1.29 -8.94 1.07
N LEU A 27 1.97 -8.09 1.83
CA LEU A 27 3.39 -7.80 1.63
C LEU A 27 4.17 -8.06 2.91
N THR A 28 5.28 -8.77 2.75
CA THR A 28 6.33 -8.89 3.76
C THR A 28 7.59 -8.26 3.22
N ARG A 29 8.31 -7.53 4.06
CA ARG A 29 9.57 -6.90 3.65
C ARG A 29 10.75 -7.69 4.16
N THR A 30 11.76 -7.86 3.30
CA THR A 30 13.07 -8.32 3.75
C THR A 30 13.72 -7.24 4.61
N PRO A 31 14.22 -7.56 5.83
CA PRO A 31 14.94 -6.59 6.67
C PRO A 31 16.12 -5.94 5.92
N GLY A 32 16.35 -4.64 6.13
CA GLY A 32 17.42 -3.90 5.43
C GLY A 32 17.09 -3.51 3.98
N LYS A 33 15.90 -3.81 3.50
CA LYS A 33 15.40 -3.35 2.20
C LYS A 33 14.31 -2.30 2.41
N SER A 34 14.21 -1.36 1.48
CA SER A 34 13.08 -0.45 1.38
C SER A 34 12.20 -0.84 0.20
N ALA A 35 10.95 -0.39 0.25
CA ALA A 35 10.02 -0.48 -0.86
C ALA A 35 9.23 0.82 -0.99
N THR A 36 8.87 1.16 -2.22
CA THR A 36 7.96 2.26 -2.53
C THR A 36 6.80 1.69 -3.33
N LEU A 37 5.58 1.97 -2.89
CA LEU A 37 4.37 1.59 -3.58
C LEU A 37 3.65 2.84 -4.06
N HIS A 38 3.21 2.79 -5.31
CA HIS A 38 2.48 3.84 -5.98
C HIS A 38 1.05 3.36 -6.19
N PHE A 39 0.07 4.17 -5.80
CA PHE A 39 -1.34 3.89 -5.99
C PHE A 39 -1.93 4.91 -6.97
N GLY A 40 -2.64 4.43 -7.99
CA GLY A 40 -3.24 5.28 -9.02
C GLY A 40 -2.18 6.03 -9.85
N ASN A 41 -2.41 7.32 -10.08
CA ASN A 41 -1.55 8.20 -10.90
C ASN A 41 -0.41 8.83 -10.09
N ASP A 42 0.25 8.07 -9.21
CA ASP A 42 1.35 8.52 -8.33
C ASP A 42 0.99 9.61 -7.30
N ASP A 43 -0.29 9.98 -7.17
CA ASP A 43 -0.75 10.95 -6.18
C ASP A 43 -0.88 10.36 -4.76
N LEU A 44 -0.71 9.05 -4.61
CA LEU A 44 -0.65 8.37 -3.33
C LEU A 44 0.55 7.41 -3.32
N VAL A 45 1.52 7.69 -2.46
CA VAL A 45 2.81 6.99 -2.42
C VAL A 45 3.08 6.51 -1.00
N LEU A 46 3.36 5.22 -0.86
CA LEU A 46 3.74 4.60 0.41
C LEU A 46 5.22 4.25 0.37
N THR A 47 6.01 4.87 1.23
CA THR A 47 7.42 4.52 1.44
C THR A 47 7.56 3.66 2.68
N TRP A 48 8.23 2.52 2.55
CA TRP A 48 8.39 1.53 3.60
C TRP A 48 9.86 1.21 3.85
N SER A 49 10.33 1.50 5.08
CA SER A 49 11.71 1.32 5.54
C SER A 49 11.78 0.65 6.93
N ASP A 50 12.99 0.33 7.41
CA ASP A 50 13.18 -0.44 8.66
C ASP A 50 12.53 0.15 9.91
N GLY A 51 12.47 1.47 10.03
CA GLY A 51 11.91 2.13 11.21
C GLY A 51 10.66 2.97 10.94
N GLU A 52 10.29 3.15 9.68
CA GLU A 52 9.26 4.10 9.31
C GLU A 52 8.45 3.62 8.10
N LEU A 53 7.14 3.84 8.20
CA LEU A 53 6.22 3.81 7.07
C LEU A 53 5.64 5.22 6.87
N CYS A 54 5.76 5.75 5.66
CA CYS A 54 5.26 7.07 5.31
C CYS A 54 4.27 6.98 4.15
N LEU A 55 3.04 7.42 4.37
CA LEU A 55 2.03 7.58 3.32
C LEU A 55 1.95 9.06 2.93
N ALA A 56 2.40 9.36 1.73
CA ALA A 56 2.27 10.67 1.11
C ALA A 56 1.07 10.68 0.16
N ARG A 57 0.19 11.66 0.31
CA ARG A 57 -0.97 11.87 -0.56
C ARG A 57 -0.95 13.29 -1.09
N ARG A 58 -1.19 13.45 -2.39
CA ARG A 58 -1.44 14.75 -2.99
C ARG A 58 -2.92 15.14 -2.83
N SER A 59 -3.15 16.32 -2.29
CA SER A 59 -4.48 16.90 -2.15
C SER A 59 -5.06 17.23 -3.52
N LEU A 60 -6.30 16.80 -3.78
CA LEU A 60 -7.02 17.14 -5.01
C LEU A 60 -7.49 18.60 -5.03
N GLU A 61 -7.64 19.23 -3.85
CA GLU A 61 -8.18 20.58 -3.72
C GLU A 61 -7.13 21.65 -4.07
N ASN A 62 -5.90 21.48 -3.57
CA ASN A 62 -4.85 22.48 -3.69
C ASN A 62 -3.52 21.95 -4.24
N GLY A 63 -3.42 20.63 -4.51
CA GLY A 63 -2.22 20.00 -5.06
C GLY A 63 -1.07 19.82 -4.06
N GLU A 64 -1.25 20.18 -2.79
CA GLU A 64 -0.23 20.05 -1.75
C GLU A 64 -0.09 18.61 -1.26
N TRP A 65 1.12 18.25 -0.85
CA TRP A 65 1.41 16.94 -0.29
C TRP A 65 1.08 16.90 1.21
N GLN A 66 0.33 15.89 1.59
CA GLN A 66 0.00 15.52 2.96
C GLN A 66 0.73 14.23 3.32
N TYR A 67 1.28 14.17 4.53
CA TYR A 67 2.10 13.05 4.97
C TYR A 67 1.55 12.45 6.26
N ARG A 68 1.52 11.12 6.32
CA ARG A 68 1.22 10.36 7.53
C ARG A 68 2.35 9.40 7.80
N TYR A 69 2.77 9.33 9.05
CA TYR A 69 3.91 8.54 9.47
C TYR A 69 3.49 7.49 10.49
N TRP A 70 4.12 6.33 10.39
CA TRP A 70 4.13 5.32 11.43
C TRP A 70 5.58 5.08 11.81
N ASN A 71 5.94 5.55 12.99
CA ASN A 71 7.31 5.61 13.50
C ASN A 71 7.66 4.36 14.32
N ALA A 72 7.33 3.19 13.77
CA ALA A 72 7.68 1.91 14.35
C ALA A 72 7.92 0.87 13.24
N PRO A 73 8.65 -0.22 13.52
CA PRO A 73 8.89 -1.26 12.52
C PRO A 73 7.59 -1.87 12.00
N ALA A 74 7.35 -1.75 10.70
CA ALA A 74 6.32 -2.49 9.98
C ALA A 74 6.99 -3.70 9.32
N THR A 75 6.61 -4.91 9.73
CA THR A 75 7.16 -6.19 9.24
C THR A 75 6.27 -6.82 8.16
N GLY A 76 4.96 -6.54 8.23
CA GLY A 76 3.98 -6.95 7.24
C GLY A 76 2.92 -5.89 7.02
N LEU A 77 2.46 -5.78 5.79
CA LEU A 77 1.36 -4.91 5.39
C LEU A 77 0.28 -5.75 4.72
N GLN A 78 -0.98 -5.48 5.08
CA GLN A 78 -2.14 -5.91 4.32
C GLN A 78 -2.78 -4.65 3.74
N ILE A 79 -2.95 -4.63 2.42
CA ILE A 79 -3.44 -3.46 1.70
C ILE A 79 -4.70 -3.85 0.96
N LEU A 80 -5.79 -3.13 1.22
CA LEU A 80 -7.05 -3.26 0.51
C LEU A 80 -7.22 -2.03 -0.38
N CYS A 81 -7.42 -2.26 -1.67
CA CYS A 81 -7.69 -1.23 -2.65
C CYS A 81 -9.06 -1.47 -3.27
N ASP A 82 -9.88 -0.42 -3.34
CA ASP A 82 -11.09 -0.38 -4.15
C ASP A 82 -11.06 0.84 -5.09
N HIS A 83 -12.18 1.14 -5.75
CA HIS A 83 -12.28 2.23 -6.71
C HIS A 83 -11.96 3.62 -6.17
N SER A 84 -12.02 3.83 -4.85
CA SER A 84 -11.92 5.16 -4.25
C SER A 84 -11.09 5.23 -3.00
N SER A 85 -10.57 4.10 -2.51
CA SER A 85 -9.87 4.04 -1.24
C SER A 85 -8.76 3.01 -1.22
N VAL A 86 -7.78 3.30 -0.37
CA VAL A 86 -6.67 2.43 -0.03
C VAL A 86 -6.60 2.35 1.49
N GLU A 87 -6.72 1.15 2.03
CA GLU A 87 -6.59 0.86 3.46
C GLU A 87 -5.35 -0.02 3.68
N ILE A 88 -4.45 0.42 4.55
CA ILE A 88 -3.17 -0.22 4.83
C ILE A 88 -3.15 -0.61 6.30
N PHE A 89 -3.26 -1.90 6.57
CA PHE A 89 -3.15 -2.49 7.89
C PHE A 89 -1.70 -2.90 8.15
N ILE A 90 -1.16 -2.43 9.26
CA ILE A 90 0.24 -2.61 9.66
C ILE A 90 0.32 -3.73 10.68
N ASN A 91 1.25 -4.68 10.50
CA ASN A 91 1.52 -5.77 11.43
C ASN A 91 0.25 -6.52 11.90
N GLN A 92 -0.58 -6.99 10.96
CA GLN A 92 -1.83 -7.70 11.29
C GLN A 92 -2.83 -6.85 12.10
N GLY A 93 -2.81 -5.53 11.93
CA GLY A 93 -3.80 -4.61 12.52
C GLY A 93 -3.34 -3.88 13.78
N GLU A 94 -2.04 -3.87 14.11
CA GLU A 94 -1.48 -3.00 15.15
C GLU A 94 -1.70 -1.51 14.82
N GLY A 95 -1.71 -1.18 13.53
CA GLY A 95 -1.96 0.16 13.03
C GLY A 95 -2.75 0.13 11.73
N VAL A 96 -3.38 1.25 11.41
CA VAL A 96 -4.08 1.43 10.14
C VAL A 96 -3.79 2.82 9.56
N MET A 97 -3.51 2.87 8.27
CA MET A 97 -3.54 4.09 7.47
C MET A 97 -4.62 3.93 6.40
N SER A 98 -5.35 5.00 6.12
CA SER A 98 -6.31 5.00 5.02
C SER A 98 -6.24 6.29 4.24
N SER A 99 -6.48 6.17 2.94
CA SER A 99 -6.72 7.28 2.02
C SER A 99 -7.98 7.01 1.23
N ARG A 100 -8.69 8.10 0.93
CA ARG A 100 -9.71 8.15 -0.11
C ARG A 100 -9.24 9.09 -1.21
#